data_AF-A0AAV2QMR6-F1
#
_entry.id   AF-A0AAV2QMR6-F1
#
_cell.length_a   1.000
_cell.length_b   1.000
_cell.length_c   1.000
_cell.angle_alpha   90.00
_cell.angle_beta   90.00
_cell.angle_gamma   90.00
#
_symmetry.space_group_name_H-M   'P 1'
#
loop_
_entity.id
_entity.type
_entity.pdbx_description
1 polymer ?
#
loop_
_entity_poly.entity_id
_entity_poly.type
_entity_poly.pdbx_seq_one_letter_code
_entity_poly.pdbx_strand_id
1 'polypeptide(L)'
;MAPNINVLWDNSSMLYFPGQPITGRVQVNSVEIIYAKAIKLEFKGFCKVHWTEEKTEEVGTGENRRQKTRTEHYNNYEEYYKERCCIWQDNTNYNQLPAGTHTFKFDFDIPDNSPSSFRSEHGKVQHELEVKIEVPNGEDIKKIVPYSVNDVYDLNRDQNSLLPIEKNKHKTVCCLCCRSGPISLVLRVPRIGYVPGEEIIINAECTNMSRRLVKKSKIEIKQKVIHHADDGSTKDISRVIAEKKRPKIDAGDSDIWSGERLLVPAVPPSHLQHCKHIVISYFLTFSLDIADTLCDLSTTSPIIIGTIPLQQNFSNFSPTPALPQVLPNAPPVGLSRPTPEPNNIRKLVPGLLTKPKPVSHMPVQPIPSAYNPNSSAWSRIPENSEISPSAPLLPEMQDYPNIPPPTYSHCAFGLKKHDDDADDFDYVPRYVSYDLHNRQQTAADNN
;
A
#
# COMPACT_ATOMS: atom_id res chain seq x y z
N MET A 1 -2.01 -9.38 -37.64
CA MET A 1 -2.28 -8.45 -36.50
C MET A 1 -1.19 -8.61 -35.44
N ALA A 2 -0.88 -7.59 -34.63
CA ALA A 2 0.08 -7.77 -33.53
C ALA A 2 -0.49 -8.75 -32.48
N PRO A 3 0.32 -9.67 -31.93
CA PRO A 3 -0.11 -10.58 -30.88
C PRO A 3 -0.55 -9.81 -29.63
N ASN A 4 -1.60 -10.30 -28.98
CA ASN A 4 -2.06 -9.77 -27.71
C ASN A 4 -1.31 -10.48 -26.58
N ILE A 5 -0.59 -9.73 -25.75
CA ILE A 5 0.14 -10.24 -24.59
C ILE A 5 -0.67 -9.88 -23.34
N ASN A 6 -0.96 -10.84 -22.47
CA ASN A 6 -1.58 -10.64 -21.16
C ASN A 6 -0.72 -11.24 -20.06
N VAL A 7 -0.55 -10.49 -18.98
CA VAL A 7 0.11 -10.97 -17.75
C VAL A 7 -0.99 -11.23 -16.74
N LEU A 8 -1.07 -12.47 -16.28
CA LEU A 8 -2.04 -12.95 -15.30
C LEU A 8 -1.27 -13.25 -14.00
N TRP A 9 -1.35 -12.34 -13.04
CA TRP A 9 -0.74 -12.50 -11.72
C TRP A 9 -1.59 -13.43 -10.85
N ASP A 10 -0.97 -14.33 -10.10
CA ASP A 10 -1.72 -15.15 -9.14
C ASP A 10 -2.17 -14.30 -7.93
N ASN A 11 -1.41 -13.26 -7.57
CA ASN A 11 -1.84 -12.20 -6.67
C ASN A 11 -2.49 -11.04 -7.47
N SER A 12 -3.82 -10.99 -7.47
CA SER A 12 -4.60 -9.98 -8.21
C SER A 12 -4.40 -8.54 -7.71
N SER A 13 -3.86 -8.34 -6.51
CA SER A 13 -3.57 -7.00 -5.99
C SER A 13 -2.31 -6.37 -6.60
N MET A 14 -1.45 -7.18 -7.22
CA MET A 14 -0.14 -6.78 -7.76
C MET A 14 0.71 -6.03 -6.72
N LEU A 15 0.59 -6.42 -5.45
CA LEU A 15 1.29 -5.84 -4.33
C LEU A 15 2.08 -6.91 -3.61
N TYR A 16 3.35 -6.63 -3.35
CA TYR A 16 4.29 -7.57 -2.75
C TYR A 16 5.17 -6.87 -1.72
N PHE A 17 5.83 -7.68 -0.91
CA PHE A 17 6.89 -7.25 0.01
C PHE A 17 8.25 -7.78 -0.47
N PRO A 18 9.37 -7.15 -0.10
CA PRO A 18 10.69 -7.73 -0.34
C PRO A 18 10.80 -9.16 0.19
N GLY A 19 11.51 -10.02 -0.53
CA GLY A 19 11.63 -11.45 -0.23
C GLY A 19 10.45 -12.32 -0.65
N GLN A 20 9.33 -11.74 -1.11
CA GLN A 20 8.18 -12.53 -1.55
C GLN A 20 8.34 -13.07 -2.98
N PRO A 21 7.86 -14.29 -3.25
CA PRO A 21 7.74 -14.81 -4.59
C PRO A 21 6.60 -14.12 -5.34
N ILE A 22 6.87 -13.75 -6.58
CA ILE A 22 5.89 -13.37 -7.58
C ILE A 22 5.66 -14.59 -8.47
N THR A 23 4.41 -15.04 -8.57
CA THR A 23 4.03 -16.11 -9.50
C THR A 23 2.90 -15.67 -10.43
N GLY A 24 2.88 -16.25 -11.63
CA GLY A 24 1.83 -15.96 -12.58
C GLY A 24 2.02 -16.65 -13.93
N ARG A 25 1.30 -16.12 -14.92
CA ARG A 25 1.27 -16.63 -16.28
C ARG A 25 1.33 -15.50 -17.30
N VAL A 26 2.10 -15.69 -18.36
CA VAL A 26 2.03 -14.89 -19.58
C VAL A 26 1.20 -15.63 -20.61
N GLN A 27 0.14 -14.99 -21.09
CA GLN A 27 -0.71 -15.48 -22.15
C GLN A 27 -0.45 -14.69 -23.43
N VAL A 28 -0.06 -15.38 -24.51
CA VAL A 28 0.12 -14.80 -25.84
C VAL A 28 -0.96 -15.34 -26.74
N ASN A 29 -1.78 -14.44 -27.31
CA ASN A 29 -2.89 -14.79 -28.20
C ASN A 29 -2.69 -14.14 -29.57
N SER A 30 -2.76 -14.95 -30.63
CA SER A 30 -2.77 -14.48 -32.00
C SER A 30 -3.62 -15.39 -32.89
N VAL A 31 -4.34 -14.79 -33.84
CA VAL A 31 -5.08 -15.51 -34.90
C VAL A 31 -4.16 -16.01 -36.01
N GLU A 32 -2.96 -15.45 -36.12
CA GLU A 32 -1.93 -15.79 -37.11
C GLU A 32 -0.68 -16.34 -36.41
N ILE A 33 0.18 -17.02 -37.18
CA ILE A 33 1.51 -17.44 -36.71
C ILE A 33 2.30 -16.21 -36.28
N ILE A 34 2.97 -16.28 -35.13
CA ILE A 34 3.87 -15.24 -34.65
C ILE A 34 5.30 -15.65 -35.00
N TYR A 35 6.02 -14.82 -35.74
CA TYR A 35 7.45 -15.02 -35.96
C TYR A 35 8.22 -14.58 -34.71
N ALA A 36 8.73 -15.55 -33.95
CA ALA A 36 9.39 -15.33 -32.69
C ALA A 36 10.55 -16.32 -32.51
N LYS A 37 11.72 -15.82 -32.10
CA LYS A 37 12.86 -16.65 -31.67
C LYS A 37 12.64 -17.16 -30.26
N ALA A 38 12.20 -16.27 -29.38
CA ALA A 38 12.02 -16.52 -27.97
C ALA A 38 10.95 -15.59 -27.38
N ILE A 39 10.39 -15.99 -26.25
CA ILE A 39 9.63 -15.13 -25.35
C ILE A 39 10.41 -15.07 -24.04
N LYS A 40 10.81 -13.87 -23.66
CA LYS A 40 11.63 -13.60 -22.48
C LYS A 40 10.88 -12.68 -21.53
N LEU A 41 11.11 -12.89 -20.25
CA LEU A 41 10.70 -12.00 -19.18
C LEU A 41 11.92 -11.27 -18.65
N GLU A 42 11.74 -10.01 -18.27
CA GLU A 42 12.71 -9.22 -17.53
C GLU A 42 11.99 -8.62 -16.31
N PHE A 43 12.31 -9.12 -15.11
CA PHE A 43 11.90 -8.52 -13.85
C PHE A 43 12.91 -7.47 -13.47
N LYS A 44 12.43 -6.25 -13.21
CA LYS A 44 13.31 -5.11 -12.99
C LYS A 44 12.79 -4.23 -11.87
N GLY A 45 13.67 -3.85 -10.96
CA GLY A 45 13.41 -2.85 -9.92
C GLY A 45 14.47 -1.76 -10.01
N PHE A 46 14.07 -0.51 -10.10
CA PHE A 46 15.01 0.60 -10.28
C PHE A 46 14.51 1.91 -9.66
N CYS A 47 15.45 2.80 -9.35
CA CYS A 47 15.23 4.19 -9.06
C CYS A 47 15.67 5.04 -10.24
N LYS A 48 14.85 6.01 -10.63
CA LYS A 48 15.18 7.02 -11.64
C LYS A 48 14.90 8.40 -11.05
N VAL A 49 15.84 9.31 -11.18
CA VAL A 49 15.73 10.72 -10.80
C VAL A 49 16.01 11.56 -12.05
N HIS A 50 15.20 12.59 -12.29
CA HIS A 50 15.41 13.52 -13.39
C HIS A 50 14.72 14.86 -13.12
N TRP A 51 15.42 15.97 -13.33
CA TRP A 51 14.84 17.29 -13.47
C TRP A 51 15.72 18.18 -14.38
N THR A 52 15.14 19.27 -14.87
CA THR A 52 15.85 20.26 -15.68
C THR A 52 15.81 21.63 -15.04
N GLU A 53 16.83 22.44 -15.27
CA GLU A 53 16.86 23.85 -14.88
C GLU A 53 17.31 24.72 -16.06
N GLU A 54 16.60 25.81 -16.30
CA GLU A 54 16.99 26.79 -17.32
C GLU A 54 17.92 27.84 -16.71
N LYS A 55 19.11 27.97 -17.30
CA LYS A 55 20.10 28.97 -16.91
C LYS A 55 20.28 29.99 -18.02
N THR A 56 20.00 31.25 -17.72
CA THR A 56 20.22 32.37 -18.65
C THR A 56 21.50 33.08 -18.28
N GLU A 57 22.45 33.10 -19.20
CA GLU A 57 23.74 33.78 -19.05
C GLU A 57 23.82 34.95 -20.04
N GLU A 58 24.35 36.09 -19.60
CA GLU A 58 24.71 37.18 -20.52
C GLU A 58 26.07 36.89 -21.15
N VAL A 59 26.10 36.80 -22.47
CA VAL A 59 27.31 36.52 -23.24
C VAL A 59 27.64 37.75 -24.09
N GLY A 60 28.91 38.17 -24.05
CA GLY A 60 29.43 39.33 -24.78
C GLY A 60 29.73 40.54 -23.88
N THR A 61 30.36 41.57 -24.45
CA THR A 61 30.70 42.83 -23.75
C THR A 61 30.20 44.04 -24.56
N GLY A 62 29.88 45.14 -23.85
CA GLY A 62 29.43 46.39 -24.49
C GLY A 62 28.08 46.27 -25.20
N GLU A 63 27.98 46.79 -26.43
CA GLU A 63 26.77 46.75 -27.27
C GLU A 63 26.41 45.35 -27.79
N ASN A 64 27.32 44.38 -27.70
CA ASN A 64 27.12 42.99 -28.15
C ASN A 64 26.60 42.04 -27.05
N ARG A 65 26.09 42.55 -25.92
CA ARG A 65 25.47 41.69 -24.90
C ARG A 65 24.25 40.98 -25.48
N ARG A 66 24.23 39.66 -25.36
CA ARG A 66 23.07 38.82 -25.70
C ARG A 66 22.78 37.87 -24.55
N GLN A 67 21.52 37.61 -24.30
CA GLN A 67 21.11 36.57 -23.37
C GLN A 67 21.14 35.23 -24.09
N LYS A 68 21.76 34.24 -23.47
CA LYS A 68 21.77 32.85 -23.92
C LYS A 68 21.18 31.99 -22.82
N THR A 69 20.09 31.30 -23.13
CA THR A 69 19.48 30.31 -22.23
C THR A 69 20.02 28.93 -22.56
N ARG A 70 20.42 28.18 -21.53
CA ARG A 70 20.83 26.77 -21.60
C ARG A 70 19.99 25.97 -20.62
N THR A 71 19.46 24.84 -21.06
CA THR A 71 18.84 23.85 -20.17
C THR A 71 19.91 22.92 -19.63
N GLU A 72 20.01 22.82 -18.32
CA GLU A 72 20.85 21.86 -17.62
C GLU A 72 19.98 20.68 -17.17
N HIS A 73 20.48 19.46 -17.38
CA HIS A 73 19.79 18.22 -17.04
C HIS A 73 20.48 17.57 -15.85
N TYR A 74 19.71 17.25 -14.83
CA TYR A 74 20.16 16.56 -13.63
C TYR A 74 19.45 15.23 -13.58
N ASN A 75 20.20 14.13 -13.48
CA ASN A 75 19.62 12.80 -13.53
C ASN A 75 20.41 11.81 -12.68
N ASN A 76 19.74 10.73 -12.29
CA ASN A 76 20.38 9.58 -11.66
C ASN A 76 19.57 8.32 -11.95
N TYR A 77 20.24 7.17 -11.94
CA TYR A 77 19.61 5.89 -12.16
C TYR A 77 20.34 4.79 -11.39
N GLU A 78 19.59 4.03 -10.59
CA GLU A 78 20.10 2.86 -9.84
C GLU A 78 19.19 1.68 -10.12
N GLU A 79 19.76 0.56 -10.54
CA GLU A 79 19.03 -0.70 -10.73
C GLU A 79 19.24 -1.56 -9.46
N TYR A 80 18.15 -1.92 -8.79
CA TYR A 80 18.17 -2.79 -7.60
C TYR A 80 18.28 -4.25 -7.99
N TYR A 81 17.58 -4.63 -9.06
CA TYR A 81 17.65 -5.95 -9.65
C TYR A 81 17.20 -5.93 -11.10
N LYS A 82 17.72 -6.90 -11.84
CA LYS A 82 17.32 -7.21 -13.20
C LYS A 82 17.54 -8.68 -13.49
N GLU A 83 16.46 -9.44 -13.41
CA GLU A 83 16.49 -10.87 -13.70
C GLU A 83 15.78 -11.17 -15.00
N ARG A 84 16.39 -12.02 -15.83
CA ARG A 84 15.86 -12.41 -17.13
C ARG A 84 15.61 -13.89 -17.16
N CYS A 85 14.43 -14.30 -17.59
CA CYS A 85 14.14 -15.71 -17.84
C CYS A 85 13.53 -15.92 -19.23
N CYS A 86 13.90 -17.01 -19.89
CA CYS A 86 13.32 -17.42 -21.16
C CYS A 86 12.17 -18.39 -20.87
N ILE A 87 10.94 -17.99 -21.20
CA ILE A 87 9.74 -18.80 -20.95
C ILE A 87 9.32 -19.62 -22.17
N TRP A 88 9.86 -19.28 -23.34
CA TRP A 88 9.70 -20.06 -24.56
C TRP A 88 10.84 -19.76 -25.53
N GLN A 89 11.32 -20.78 -26.23
CA GLN A 89 12.33 -20.69 -27.27
C GLN A 89 11.90 -21.60 -28.43
N ASP A 90 12.00 -21.12 -29.67
CA ASP A 90 11.79 -21.99 -30.82
C ASP A 90 12.92 -23.03 -30.92
N ASN A 91 12.53 -24.29 -31.06
CA ASN A 91 13.45 -25.42 -31.25
C ASN A 91 13.45 -25.93 -32.70
N THR A 92 12.64 -25.34 -33.59
CA THR A 92 12.37 -25.87 -34.92
C THR A 92 13.11 -25.15 -36.05
N ASN A 93 13.98 -24.19 -35.74
CA ASN A 93 14.68 -23.30 -36.69
C ASN A 93 13.77 -22.43 -37.58
N TYR A 94 12.44 -22.58 -37.48
CA TYR A 94 11.48 -21.81 -38.26
C TYR A 94 11.15 -20.47 -37.59
N ASN A 95 11.49 -20.29 -36.32
CA ASN A 95 11.19 -19.13 -35.47
C ASN A 95 9.70 -18.79 -35.50
N GLN A 96 8.85 -19.81 -35.27
CA GLN A 96 7.40 -19.68 -35.36
C GLN A 96 6.74 -20.17 -34.08
N LEU A 97 5.94 -19.32 -33.47
CA LEU A 97 4.93 -19.71 -32.50
C LEU A 97 3.59 -19.86 -33.24
N PRO A 98 2.97 -21.06 -33.25
CA PRO A 98 1.73 -21.30 -33.99
C PRO A 98 0.60 -20.33 -33.62
N ALA A 99 -0.36 -20.15 -34.52
CA ALA A 99 -1.59 -19.43 -34.19
C ALA A 99 -2.33 -20.10 -33.03
N GLY A 100 -2.97 -19.29 -32.17
CA GLY A 100 -3.72 -19.74 -31.00
C GLY A 100 -3.35 -19.00 -29.73
N THR A 101 -3.71 -19.61 -28.59
CA THR A 101 -3.42 -19.10 -27.25
C THR A 101 -2.36 -19.96 -26.59
N HIS A 102 -1.23 -19.35 -26.25
CA HIS A 102 -0.11 -19.99 -25.54
C HIS A 102 -0.02 -19.40 -24.15
N THR A 103 0.19 -20.26 -23.14
CA THR A 103 0.28 -19.85 -21.73
C THR A 103 1.58 -20.38 -21.13
N PHE A 104 2.39 -19.47 -20.60
CA PHE A 104 3.68 -19.77 -20.00
C PHE A 104 3.68 -19.33 -18.54
N LYS A 105 4.10 -20.20 -17.63
CA LYS A 105 4.19 -19.88 -16.21
C LYS A 105 5.51 -19.17 -15.90
N PHE A 106 5.51 -18.36 -14.86
CA PHE A 106 6.72 -17.77 -14.32
C PHE A 106 6.66 -17.72 -12.79
N ASP A 107 7.84 -17.68 -12.21
CA ASP A 107 8.11 -17.44 -10.81
C ASP A 107 9.37 -16.56 -10.69
N PHE A 108 9.38 -15.65 -9.73
CA PHE A 108 10.50 -14.74 -9.46
C PHE A 108 10.46 -14.30 -7.99
N ASP A 109 11.58 -14.39 -7.29
CA ASP A 109 11.71 -13.91 -5.92
C ASP A 109 12.19 -12.45 -5.89
N ILE A 110 11.41 -11.58 -5.25
CA ILE A 110 11.81 -10.18 -5.06
C ILE A 110 12.99 -10.15 -4.08
N PRO A 111 14.11 -9.48 -4.41
CA PRO A 111 15.23 -9.36 -3.48
C PRO A 111 14.83 -8.66 -2.17
N ASP A 112 15.38 -9.11 -1.04
CA ASP A 112 15.06 -8.59 0.30
C ASP A 112 15.34 -7.09 0.47
N ASN A 113 16.32 -6.55 -0.26
CA ASN A 113 16.70 -5.13 -0.19
C ASN A 113 15.96 -4.27 -1.23
N SER A 114 14.76 -4.67 -1.65
CA SER A 114 13.97 -3.93 -2.63
C SER A 114 13.25 -2.76 -1.95
N PRO A 115 13.49 -1.50 -2.35
CA PRO A 115 12.81 -0.36 -1.75
C PRO A 115 11.31 -0.36 -2.04
N SER A 116 10.54 0.41 -1.26
CA SER A 116 9.12 0.63 -1.59
C SER A 116 8.97 1.35 -2.93
N SER A 117 7.95 0.96 -3.70
CA SER A 117 7.54 1.70 -4.89
C SER A 117 7.20 3.15 -4.54
N PHE A 118 7.67 4.11 -5.34
CA PHE A 118 7.50 5.52 -5.06
C PHE A 118 7.40 6.34 -6.35
N ARG A 119 6.62 7.42 -6.34
CA ARG A 119 6.49 8.35 -7.47
C ARG A 119 6.44 9.81 -7.03
N SER A 120 7.16 10.63 -7.78
CA SER A 120 7.36 12.05 -7.56
C SER A 120 7.46 12.77 -8.91
N GLU A 121 7.66 14.09 -8.88
CA GLU A 121 7.81 14.94 -10.07
C GLU A 121 9.25 14.90 -10.62
N HIS A 122 10.21 14.55 -9.79
CA HIS A 122 11.63 14.51 -10.16
C HIS A 122 12.23 13.11 -9.96
N GLY A 123 11.40 12.09 -9.75
CA GLY A 123 11.90 10.73 -9.61
C GLY A 123 10.85 9.69 -9.22
N LYS A 124 11.23 8.43 -9.37
CA LYS A 124 10.42 7.26 -9.07
C LYS A 124 11.27 6.07 -8.66
N VAL A 125 10.72 5.23 -7.80
CA VAL A 125 11.14 3.84 -7.58
C VAL A 125 10.08 2.94 -8.21
N GLN A 126 10.47 2.16 -9.20
CA GLN A 126 9.55 1.38 -10.03
C GLN A 126 10.00 -0.07 -10.09
N HIS A 127 9.03 -0.97 -9.93
CA HIS A 127 9.20 -2.41 -10.11
C HIS A 127 8.26 -2.85 -11.22
N GLU A 128 8.79 -3.60 -12.18
CA GLU A 128 8.07 -3.96 -13.39
C GLU A 128 8.47 -5.33 -13.93
N LEU A 129 7.55 -5.92 -14.67
CA LEU A 129 7.77 -7.09 -15.52
C LEU A 129 7.67 -6.64 -16.98
N GLU A 130 8.76 -6.77 -17.73
CA GLU A 130 8.75 -6.68 -19.18
C GLU A 130 8.60 -8.08 -19.79
N VAL A 131 7.57 -8.28 -20.61
CA VAL A 131 7.42 -9.43 -21.50
C VAL A 131 7.91 -9.02 -22.88
N LYS A 132 8.90 -9.72 -23.42
CA LYS A 132 9.52 -9.47 -24.72
C LYS A 132 9.36 -10.68 -25.63
N ILE A 133 8.76 -10.50 -26.80
CA ILE A 133 8.77 -11.46 -27.90
C ILE A 133 9.88 -11.04 -28.87
N GLU A 134 10.92 -11.88 -29.00
CA GLU A 134 12.07 -11.59 -29.86
C GLU A 134 11.73 -11.89 -31.33
N VAL A 135 11.56 -10.85 -32.14
CA VAL A 135 11.13 -10.99 -33.54
C VAL A 135 12.36 -11.19 -34.45
N PRO A 136 12.41 -12.23 -35.30
CA PRO A 136 13.49 -12.39 -36.25
C PRO A 136 13.57 -11.23 -37.24
N ASN A 137 14.72 -10.54 -37.27
CA ASN A 137 15.00 -9.45 -38.22
C ASN A 137 13.98 -8.29 -38.16
N GLY A 138 13.36 -8.08 -37.00
CA GLY A 138 12.37 -7.03 -36.77
C GLY A 138 12.51 -6.42 -35.38
N GLU A 139 11.59 -5.52 -35.05
CA GLU A 139 11.50 -4.95 -33.71
C GLU A 139 10.80 -5.91 -32.75
N ASP A 140 11.37 -6.06 -31.56
CA ASP A 140 10.78 -6.90 -30.52
C ASP A 140 9.45 -6.31 -30.04
N ILE A 141 8.49 -7.20 -29.80
CA ILE A 141 7.19 -6.82 -29.23
C ILE A 141 7.32 -6.86 -27.72
N LYS A 142 7.00 -5.74 -27.06
CA LYS A 142 7.17 -5.60 -25.60
C LYS A 142 5.85 -5.26 -24.93
N LYS A 143 5.65 -5.80 -23.72
CA LYS A 143 4.62 -5.36 -22.79
C LYS A 143 5.24 -5.21 -21.40
N ILE A 144 5.18 -4.01 -20.84
CA ILE A 144 5.65 -3.72 -19.50
C ILE A 144 4.45 -3.61 -18.57
N VAL A 145 4.52 -4.26 -17.41
CA VAL A 145 3.47 -4.23 -16.39
C VAL A 145 4.10 -3.90 -15.03
N PRO A 146 3.81 -2.73 -14.44
CA PRO A 146 4.32 -2.37 -13.12
C PRO A 146 3.57 -3.09 -12.00
N TYR A 147 4.25 -3.31 -10.88
CA TYR A 147 3.66 -3.82 -9.63
C TYR A 147 4.17 -3.03 -8.42
N SER A 148 3.43 -3.09 -7.30
CA SER A 148 3.77 -2.40 -6.05
C SER A 148 4.64 -3.28 -5.17
N VAL A 149 5.76 -2.73 -4.71
CA VAL A 149 6.54 -3.27 -3.60
C VAL A 149 6.37 -2.35 -2.40
N ASN A 150 6.03 -2.91 -1.24
CA ASN A 150 5.99 -2.20 0.03
C ASN A 150 7.07 -2.78 0.92
N ASP A 151 8.06 -1.98 1.26
CA ASP A 151 9.05 -2.35 2.25
C ASP A 151 8.46 -2.21 3.67
N VAL A 152 8.97 -3.00 4.61
CA VAL A 152 8.47 -3.05 5.98
C VAL A 152 9.26 -2.08 6.85
N TYR A 153 8.55 -1.16 7.49
CA TYR A 153 9.13 -0.31 8.51
C TYR A 153 8.36 -0.47 9.82
N ASP A 154 8.94 -1.29 10.72
CA ASP A 154 8.38 -1.56 12.03
C ASP A 154 8.65 -0.44 13.04
N LEU A 155 7.60 0.28 13.44
CA LEU A 155 7.70 1.35 14.44
C LEU A 155 8.11 0.83 15.82
N ASN A 156 7.90 -0.45 16.13
CA ASN A 156 8.29 -1.06 17.40
C ASN A 156 9.81 -1.30 17.49
N ARG A 157 10.50 -1.34 16.35
CA ARG A 157 11.97 -1.44 16.27
C ARG A 157 12.65 -0.08 16.25
N ASP A 158 11.89 1.00 16.04
CA ASP A 158 12.39 2.37 16.09
C ASP A 158 12.10 3.04 17.44
N GLN A 159 13.17 3.23 18.22
CA GLN A 159 13.11 3.84 19.56
C GLN A 159 12.56 5.27 19.56
N ASN A 160 12.70 6.00 18.45
CA ASN A 160 12.24 7.38 18.35
C ASN A 160 10.72 7.47 18.15
N SER A 161 10.05 6.39 17.71
CA SER A 161 8.62 6.38 17.41
C SER A 161 7.74 6.85 18.57
N LEU A 162 8.20 6.68 19.81
CA LEU A 162 7.48 7.04 21.04
C LEU A 162 7.78 8.46 21.54
N LEU A 163 8.72 9.20 20.92
CA LEU A 163 9.09 10.53 21.40
C LEU A 163 7.93 11.52 21.24
N PRO A 164 7.56 12.28 22.30
CA PRO A 164 6.51 13.27 22.20
C PRO A 164 6.96 14.51 21.43
N ILE A 165 6.00 15.23 20.84
CA ILE A 165 6.24 16.59 20.36
C ILE A 165 5.72 17.56 21.42
N GLU A 166 6.63 18.36 21.98
CA GLU A 166 6.28 19.52 22.79
C GLU A 166 6.99 20.75 22.22
N LYS A 167 6.20 21.72 21.75
CA LYS A 167 6.73 22.97 21.18
C LYS A 167 6.02 24.16 21.79
N ASN A 168 6.79 25.18 22.13
CA ASN A 168 6.30 26.47 22.58
C ASN A 168 7.05 27.54 21.78
N LYS A 169 6.30 28.38 21.05
CA LYS A 169 6.84 29.56 20.37
C LYS A 169 5.93 30.74 20.59
N HIS A 170 6.53 31.93 20.61
CA HIS A 170 5.79 33.18 20.61
C HIS A 170 6.45 34.19 19.67
N LYS A 171 5.70 35.19 19.25
CA LYS A 171 6.16 36.28 18.41
C LYS A 171 5.48 37.58 18.80
N THR A 172 6.26 38.63 18.97
CA THR A 172 5.74 39.98 19.19
C THR A 172 5.74 40.75 17.87
N VAL A 173 4.59 41.31 17.50
CA VAL A 173 4.45 42.17 16.32
C VAL A 173 4.43 43.62 16.79
N CYS A 174 5.50 44.38 16.56
CA CYS A 174 5.67 45.74 17.07
C CYS A 174 6.00 46.75 15.95
N CYS A 175 5.57 48.00 16.11
CA CYS A 175 6.11 49.18 15.42
C CYS A 175 6.54 50.20 16.49
N LEU A 176 7.50 51.08 16.15
CA LEU A 176 8.34 51.93 17.04
C LEU A 176 7.64 52.66 18.22
N CYS A 177 6.32 52.79 18.23
CA CYS A 177 5.56 53.55 19.24
C CYS A 177 4.42 52.77 19.93
N CYS A 178 4.28 51.45 19.70
CA CYS A 178 3.11 50.69 20.17
C CYS A 178 3.48 49.49 21.05
N ARG A 179 2.95 49.43 22.27
CA ARG A 179 3.00 48.24 23.14
C ARG A 179 1.96 47.21 22.66
N SER A 180 2.41 46.12 22.03
CA SER A 180 1.57 44.99 21.64
C SER A 180 2.01 43.74 22.40
N GLY A 181 1.06 42.93 22.88
CA GLY A 181 1.37 41.64 23.47
C GLY A 181 1.76 40.60 22.40
N PRO A 182 2.30 39.45 22.82
CA PRO A 182 2.76 38.40 21.92
C PRO A 182 1.60 37.58 21.34
N ILE A 183 1.83 36.99 20.18
CA ILE A 183 1.06 35.86 19.67
C ILE A 183 1.83 34.60 20.06
N SER A 184 1.18 33.64 20.72
CA SER A 184 1.79 32.44 21.27
C SER A 184 1.16 31.17 20.69
N LEU A 185 1.97 30.14 20.54
CA LEU A 185 1.60 28.80 20.06
C LEU A 185 2.26 27.75 20.95
N VAL A 186 1.46 26.90 21.56
CA VAL A 186 1.89 25.69 22.26
C VAL A 186 1.31 24.48 21.54
N LEU A 187 2.14 23.51 21.19
CA LEU A 187 1.74 22.26 20.53
C LEU A 187 2.23 21.07 21.35
N ARG A 188 1.33 20.12 21.58
CA ARG A 188 1.57 18.84 22.25
C ARG A 188 0.98 17.70 21.43
N VAL A 189 1.83 16.75 21.05
CA VAL A 189 1.43 15.51 20.36
C VAL A 189 2.08 14.33 21.10
N PRO A 190 1.35 13.25 21.42
CA PRO A 190 1.86 12.21 22.32
C PRO A 190 3.12 11.48 21.82
N ARG A 191 3.27 11.34 20.51
CA ARG A 191 4.40 10.63 19.87
C ARG A 191 4.66 11.11 18.43
N ILE A 192 5.74 10.66 17.82
CA ILE A 192 6.10 11.00 16.42
C ILE A 192 5.93 9.86 15.41
N GLY A 193 5.91 8.59 15.81
CA GLY A 193 5.72 7.47 14.88
C GLY A 193 4.24 7.15 14.68
N TYR A 194 3.78 6.99 13.44
CA TYR A 194 2.40 6.65 13.06
C TYR A 194 2.38 5.76 11.81
N VAL A 195 1.27 5.08 11.53
CA VAL A 195 1.06 4.33 10.27
C VAL A 195 -0.07 4.94 9.44
N PRO A 196 -0.12 4.73 8.10
CA PRO A 196 -1.27 5.13 7.32
C PRO A 196 -2.57 4.52 7.84
N GLY A 197 -3.62 5.33 7.87
CA GLY A 197 -4.90 4.99 8.49
C GLY A 197 -5.02 5.36 9.97
N GLU A 198 -3.90 5.63 10.65
CA GLU A 198 -3.89 6.10 12.04
C GLU A 198 -4.20 7.61 12.16
N GLU A 199 -4.76 8.03 13.31
CA GLU A 199 -5.03 9.43 13.62
C GLU A 199 -4.00 10.01 14.60
N ILE A 200 -3.39 11.14 14.22
CA ILE A 200 -2.56 11.95 15.12
C ILE A 200 -3.48 12.77 16.01
N ILE A 201 -3.30 12.66 17.33
CA ILE A 201 -4.04 13.46 18.32
C ILE A 201 -3.28 14.75 18.60
N ILE A 202 -3.92 15.88 18.28
CA ILE A 202 -3.38 17.22 18.38
C ILE A 202 -3.96 17.94 19.59
N ASN A 203 -3.08 18.38 20.50
CA ASN A 203 -3.42 19.30 21.56
C ASN A 203 -2.62 20.59 21.38
N ALA A 204 -3.28 21.73 21.23
CA ALA A 204 -2.59 23.00 21.02
C ALA A 204 -3.33 24.17 21.68
N GLU A 205 -2.58 25.19 22.04
CA GLU A 205 -3.08 26.46 22.57
C GLU A 205 -2.50 27.59 21.76
N CYS A 206 -3.38 28.43 21.22
CA CYS A 206 -3.02 29.60 20.43
C CYS A 206 -3.56 30.83 21.16
N THR A 207 -2.70 31.77 21.50
CA THR A 207 -3.10 33.00 22.23
C THR A 207 -2.67 34.21 21.43
N ASN A 208 -3.60 35.12 21.14
CA ASN A 208 -3.31 36.34 20.40
C ASN A 208 -3.44 37.56 21.32
N MET A 209 -2.38 37.88 22.09
CA MET A 209 -2.36 39.10 22.90
C MET A 209 -1.94 40.35 22.10
N SER A 210 -1.93 40.25 20.77
CA SER A 210 -1.59 41.35 19.88
C SER A 210 -2.83 42.13 19.44
N ARG A 211 -2.61 43.22 18.69
CA ARG A 211 -3.70 43.95 18.01
C ARG A 211 -3.97 43.46 16.59
N ARG A 212 -3.24 42.46 16.12
CA ARG A 212 -3.39 41.90 14.77
C ARG A 212 -4.44 40.79 14.78
N LEU A 213 -5.06 40.56 13.63
CA LEU A 213 -5.90 39.39 13.40
C LEU A 213 -5.01 38.18 13.06
N VAL A 214 -5.24 37.04 13.72
CA VAL A 214 -4.77 35.75 13.21
C VAL A 214 -5.86 35.21 12.30
N LYS A 215 -5.62 35.14 10.99
CA LYS A 215 -6.63 34.79 9.98
C LYS A 215 -7.10 33.35 10.10
N LYS A 216 -6.20 32.44 10.49
CA LYS A 216 -6.46 31.01 10.70
C LYS A 216 -5.32 30.38 11.48
N SER A 217 -5.64 29.33 12.21
CA SER A 217 -4.68 28.34 12.72
C SER A 217 -4.76 27.08 11.84
N LYS A 218 -3.62 26.48 11.51
CA LYS A 218 -3.59 25.24 10.71
C LYS A 218 -2.50 24.29 11.18
N ILE A 219 -2.78 23.00 11.04
CA ILE A 219 -1.82 21.91 11.19
C ILE A 219 -1.78 21.07 9.91
N GLU A 220 -0.57 20.81 9.44
CA GLU A 220 -0.30 20.11 8.18
C GLU A 220 0.68 18.97 8.42
N ILE A 221 0.43 17.81 7.81
CA ILE A 221 1.48 16.82 7.56
C ILE A 221 2.11 17.13 6.21
N LYS A 222 3.41 17.35 6.19
CA LYS A 222 4.19 17.64 4.99
C LYS A 222 5.16 16.51 4.70
N GLN A 223 5.09 15.96 3.49
CA GLN A 223 6.13 15.10 2.94
C GLN A 223 7.20 15.98 2.31
N LYS A 224 8.45 15.83 2.76
CA LYS A 224 9.64 16.35 2.09
C LYS A 224 10.30 15.21 1.33
N VAL A 225 10.58 15.43 0.06
CA VAL A 225 11.28 14.49 -0.83
C VAL A 225 12.52 15.18 -1.36
N ILE A 226 13.68 14.58 -1.12
CA ILE A 226 14.97 15.06 -1.65
C ILE A 226 15.40 14.10 -2.74
N HIS A 227 15.65 14.62 -3.94
CA HIS A 227 16.17 13.85 -5.07
C HIS A 227 17.64 14.19 -5.25
N HIS A 228 18.47 13.19 -5.48
CA HIS A 228 19.91 13.33 -5.67
C HIS A 228 20.30 12.96 -7.10
N ALA A 229 20.92 13.89 -7.83
CA ALA A 229 21.53 13.65 -9.13
C ALA A 229 22.92 13.00 -8.98
N ASP A 230 23.47 12.52 -10.09
CA ASP A 230 24.79 11.88 -10.16
C ASP A 230 25.95 12.85 -9.91
N ASP A 231 25.79 14.11 -10.30
CA ASP A 231 26.73 15.22 -10.10
C ASP A 231 26.75 15.77 -8.65
N GLY A 232 25.91 15.22 -7.77
CA GLY A 232 25.75 15.66 -6.39
C GLY A 232 24.73 16.79 -6.19
N SER A 233 24.12 17.30 -7.27
CA SER A 233 23.03 18.28 -7.19
C SER A 233 21.80 17.65 -6.53
N THR A 234 20.99 18.49 -5.86
CA THR A 234 19.81 18.04 -5.13
C THR A 234 18.58 18.87 -5.45
N LYS A 235 17.42 18.21 -5.55
CA LYS A 235 16.12 18.87 -5.73
C LYS A 235 15.14 18.47 -4.65
N ASP A 236 14.72 19.47 -3.87
CA ASP A 236 13.78 19.31 -2.77
C ASP A 236 12.36 19.64 -3.22
N ILE A 237 11.41 18.75 -2.89
CA ILE A 237 9.97 19.00 -3.04
C ILE A 237 9.32 18.85 -1.67
N SER A 238 8.40 19.76 -1.33
CA SER A 238 7.55 19.66 -0.14
C SER A 238 6.09 19.59 -0.55
N ARG A 239 5.34 18.62 -0.04
CA ARG A 239 3.92 18.38 -0.36
C ARG A 239 3.09 18.25 0.91
N VAL A 240 1.96 18.92 0.98
CA VAL A 240 0.99 18.71 2.07
C VAL A 240 0.22 17.41 1.77
N ILE A 241 0.21 16.46 2.70
CA ILE A 241 -0.51 15.18 2.56
C ILE A 241 -1.80 15.13 3.36
N ALA A 242 -1.86 15.87 4.48
CA ALA A 242 -3.05 16.02 5.29
C ALA A 242 -3.04 17.40 5.94
N GLU A 243 -4.21 17.98 6.14
CA GLU A 243 -4.36 19.30 6.75
C GLU A 243 -5.63 19.38 7.59
N LYS A 244 -5.56 20.12 8.69
CA LYS A 244 -6.71 20.62 9.43
C LYS A 244 -6.55 22.10 9.70
N LYS A 245 -7.64 22.86 9.52
CA LYS A 245 -7.69 24.32 9.71
C LYS A 245 -8.77 24.66 10.72
N ARG A 246 -8.54 25.73 11.48
CA ARG A 246 -9.57 26.37 12.30
C ARG A 246 -9.73 27.85 11.94
N PRO A 247 -10.85 28.48 12.34
CA PRO A 247 -11.15 29.87 12.03
C PRO A 247 -10.15 30.87 12.61
N LYS A 248 -10.44 32.15 12.37
CA LYS A 248 -9.66 33.28 12.86
C LYS A 248 -9.63 33.36 14.38
N ILE A 249 -8.56 33.96 14.93
CA ILE A 249 -8.43 34.32 16.34
C ILE A 249 -8.31 35.85 16.40
N ASP A 250 -9.32 36.48 17.00
CA ASP A 250 -9.37 37.94 17.11
C ASP A 250 -8.31 38.46 18.10
N ALA A 251 -8.08 39.77 18.07
CA ALA A 251 -7.14 40.44 18.97
C ALA A 251 -7.60 40.29 20.44
N GLY A 252 -6.70 39.84 21.30
CA GLY A 252 -6.97 39.56 22.71
C GLY A 252 -7.59 38.19 23.00
N ASP A 253 -7.82 37.36 21.98
CA ASP A 253 -8.52 36.08 22.10
C ASP A 253 -7.57 34.87 22.04
N SER A 254 -8.13 33.67 22.25
CA SER A 254 -7.40 32.40 22.22
C SER A 254 -8.21 31.27 21.58
N ASP A 255 -7.52 30.26 21.05
CA ASP A 255 -8.09 29.04 20.48
C ASP A 255 -7.39 27.81 21.07
N ILE A 256 -8.18 26.82 21.50
CA ILE A 256 -7.70 25.59 22.15
C ILE A 256 -8.07 24.39 21.30
N TRP A 257 -7.07 23.72 20.73
CA TRP A 257 -7.20 22.43 20.06
C TRP A 257 -7.12 21.35 21.12
N SER A 258 -8.23 20.67 21.41
CA SER A 258 -8.30 19.64 22.45
C SER A 258 -8.70 18.31 21.82
N GLY A 259 -7.75 17.37 21.74
CA GLY A 259 -7.98 16.05 21.17
C GLY A 259 -8.32 16.05 19.67
N GLU A 260 -7.87 17.06 18.92
CA GLU A 260 -8.18 17.18 17.50
C GLU A 260 -7.48 16.09 16.70
N ARG A 261 -8.22 15.41 15.82
CA ARG A 261 -7.69 14.27 15.07
C ARG A 261 -7.31 14.64 13.64
N LEU A 262 -6.14 14.18 13.21
CA LEU A 262 -5.61 14.33 11.85
C LEU A 262 -5.20 12.96 11.30
N LEU A 263 -5.93 12.48 10.28
CA LEU A 263 -5.69 11.17 9.66
C LEU A 263 -4.39 11.17 8.85
N VAL A 264 -3.58 10.14 9.02
CA VAL A 264 -2.43 9.84 8.15
C VAL A 264 -2.94 9.10 6.90
N PRO A 265 -2.80 9.67 5.69
CA PRO A 265 -3.26 9.03 4.46
C PRO A 265 -2.27 7.97 3.95
N ALA A 266 -2.65 7.19 2.94
CA ALA A 266 -1.79 6.19 2.31
C ALA A 266 -0.61 6.84 1.57
N VAL A 267 0.58 6.67 2.12
CA VAL A 267 1.86 7.22 1.63
C VAL A 267 2.98 6.20 1.90
N PRO A 268 4.13 6.27 1.19
CA PRO A 268 5.24 5.36 1.45
C PRO A 268 5.81 5.55 2.87
N PRO A 269 6.45 4.51 3.44
CA PRO A 269 7.15 4.65 4.72
C PRO A 269 8.25 5.72 4.65
N SER A 270 8.56 6.30 5.81
CA SER A 270 9.69 7.20 6.01
C SER A 270 11.01 6.56 5.56
N HIS A 271 11.98 7.40 5.20
CA HIS A 271 13.34 7.04 4.78
C HIS A 271 13.47 6.29 3.46
N LEU A 272 12.41 5.66 2.95
CA LEU A 272 12.43 4.84 1.74
C LEU A 272 13.65 3.90 1.75
N GLN A 273 13.69 3.01 2.74
CA GLN A 273 14.85 2.16 3.00
C GLN A 273 15.33 1.47 1.72
N HIS A 274 16.64 1.29 1.61
CA HIS A 274 17.34 0.76 0.43
C HIS A 274 17.37 1.69 -0.80
N CYS A 275 16.73 2.87 -0.80
CA CYS A 275 16.88 3.88 -1.85
C CYS A 275 17.84 5.00 -1.43
N LYS A 276 18.92 5.22 -2.20
CA LYS A 276 19.92 6.27 -1.91
C LYS A 276 19.61 7.60 -2.58
N HIS A 277 18.92 7.57 -3.72
CA HIS A 277 18.76 8.73 -4.60
C HIS A 277 17.49 9.51 -4.32
N ILE A 278 16.56 8.95 -3.55
CA ILE A 278 15.32 9.58 -3.14
C ILE A 278 15.15 9.39 -1.64
N VAL A 279 15.16 10.49 -0.89
CA VAL A 279 14.96 10.48 0.55
C VAL A 279 13.60 11.07 0.89
N ILE A 280 12.78 10.32 1.63
CA ILE A 280 11.45 10.73 2.08
C ILE A 280 11.48 11.02 3.58
N SER A 281 10.96 12.18 3.97
CA SER A 281 10.78 12.57 5.37
C SER A 281 9.42 13.22 5.56
N TYR A 282 8.84 13.09 6.76
CA TYR A 282 7.56 13.69 7.08
C TYR A 282 7.70 14.66 8.25
N PHE A 283 6.92 15.74 8.18
CA PHE A 283 6.94 16.80 9.17
C PHE A 283 5.53 17.21 9.54
N LEU A 284 5.29 17.40 10.83
CA LEU A 284 4.08 18.03 11.35
C LEU A 284 4.35 19.52 11.57
N THR A 285 3.67 20.37 10.80
CA THR A 285 3.80 21.83 10.90
C THR A 285 2.51 22.43 11.43
N PHE A 286 2.60 23.15 12.55
CA PHE A 286 1.51 23.98 13.07
C PHE A 286 1.86 25.46 12.82
N SER A 287 0.95 26.21 12.22
CA SER A 287 1.16 27.63 11.90
C SER A 287 -0.07 28.51 12.18
N LEU A 288 0.21 29.75 12.58
CA LEU A 288 -0.76 30.83 12.71
C LEU A 288 -0.51 31.87 11.61
N ASP A 289 -1.49 32.04 10.72
CA ASP A 289 -1.47 33.03 9.62
C ASP A 289 -1.80 34.41 10.21
N ILE A 290 -0.79 35.28 10.31
CA ILE A 290 -0.93 36.58 10.99
C ILE A 290 -1.12 37.68 9.95
N ALA A 291 -2.21 38.44 10.08
CA ALA A 291 -2.48 39.54 9.18
C ALA A 291 -1.37 40.62 9.21
N ASP A 292 -1.07 41.15 8.03
CA ASP A 292 -0.15 42.27 7.81
C ASP A 292 1.24 42.06 8.41
N THR A 293 1.76 40.84 8.28
CA THR A 293 3.09 40.45 8.77
C THR A 293 3.86 39.72 7.68
N LEU A 294 5.17 39.96 7.61
CA LEU A 294 6.06 39.33 6.61
C LEU A 294 6.35 37.85 6.87
N CYS A 295 6.17 37.37 8.12
CA CYS A 295 6.41 35.96 8.48
C CYS A 295 5.40 35.47 9.52
N ASP A 296 4.75 34.35 9.26
CA ASP A 296 3.83 33.71 10.22
C ASP A 296 4.55 33.12 11.44
N LEU A 297 3.79 32.84 12.50
CA LEU A 297 4.29 32.06 13.64
C LEU A 297 4.05 30.58 13.36
N SER A 298 5.12 29.79 13.29
CA SER A 298 5.00 28.35 13.02
C SER A 298 6.03 27.50 13.77
N THR A 299 5.65 26.26 14.06
CA THR A 299 6.53 25.22 14.58
C THR A 299 6.46 23.99 13.68
N THR A 300 7.60 23.32 13.50
CA THR A 300 7.72 22.12 12.67
C THR A 300 8.47 21.06 13.46
N SER A 301 7.96 19.83 13.45
CA SER A 301 8.61 18.68 14.09
C SER A 301 8.60 17.50 13.13
N PRO A 302 9.68 16.70 13.07
CA PRO A 302 9.69 15.48 12.25
C PRO A 302 8.67 14.47 12.81
N ILE A 303 8.07 13.69 11.91
CA ILE A 303 7.28 12.52 12.25
C ILE A 303 7.76 11.32 11.43
N ILE A 304 7.52 10.12 11.94
CA ILE A 304 7.91 8.86 11.30
C ILE A 304 6.63 8.18 10.82
N ILE A 305 6.59 7.82 9.54
CA ILE A 305 5.50 6.99 9.00
C ILE A 305 6.06 5.58 8.76
N GLY A 306 5.53 4.60 9.47
CA GLY A 306 5.90 3.18 9.32
C GLY A 306 4.81 2.36 8.63
N THR A 307 5.02 1.05 8.54
CA THR A 307 4.02 0.10 8.03
C THR A 307 3.48 -0.86 9.08
N ILE A 308 4.18 -1.05 10.22
CA ILE A 308 3.65 -1.79 11.38
C ILE A 308 3.35 -0.82 12.52
N PRO A 309 2.10 -0.78 13.04
CA PRO A 309 1.74 0.12 14.12
C PRO A 309 2.47 -0.26 15.41
N LEU A 310 2.53 0.68 16.37
CA LEU A 310 2.99 0.33 17.71
C LEU A 310 2.06 -0.71 18.34
N GLN A 311 2.60 -1.73 19.00
CA GLN A 311 1.82 -2.83 19.60
C GLN A 311 0.70 -2.33 20.53
N GLN A 312 0.97 -1.28 21.31
CA GLN A 312 0.00 -0.68 22.22
C GLN A 312 -1.22 -0.06 21.51
N ASN A 313 -1.15 0.11 20.19
CA ASN A 313 -2.19 0.68 19.34
C ASN A 313 -2.94 -0.36 18.49
N PHE A 314 -2.56 -1.65 18.53
CA PHE A 314 -3.21 -2.70 17.70
C PHE A 314 -4.72 -2.80 17.92
N SER A 315 -5.18 -2.58 19.15
CA SER A 315 -6.60 -2.60 19.51
C SER A 315 -7.42 -1.49 18.83
N ASN A 316 -6.79 -0.39 18.40
CA ASN A 316 -7.49 0.71 17.70
C ASN A 316 -7.96 0.30 16.29
N PHE A 317 -7.38 -0.76 15.73
CA PHE A 317 -7.61 -1.24 14.36
C PHE A 317 -8.29 -2.60 14.32
N SER A 318 -8.42 -3.29 15.47
CA SER A 318 -9.01 -4.62 15.51
C SER A 318 -10.54 -4.53 15.64
N PRO A 319 -11.32 -5.25 14.82
CA PRO A 319 -12.75 -5.40 15.08
C PRO A 319 -12.94 -6.16 16.40
N THR A 320 -13.81 -5.66 17.29
CA THR A 320 -14.21 -6.44 18.47
C THR A 320 -14.87 -7.75 17.96
N PRO A 321 -14.59 -8.94 18.54
CA PRO A 321 -15.37 -10.12 18.25
C PRO A 321 -16.83 -9.78 18.47
N ALA A 322 -17.69 -10.00 17.47
CA ALA A 322 -19.12 -9.89 17.68
C ALA A 322 -19.47 -10.75 18.90
N LEU A 323 -20.03 -10.12 19.94
CA LEU A 323 -20.63 -10.88 21.04
C LEU A 323 -21.56 -11.91 20.39
N PRO A 324 -21.50 -13.20 20.78
CA PRO A 324 -22.41 -14.19 20.22
C PRO A 324 -23.82 -13.66 20.41
N GLN A 325 -24.50 -13.40 19.30
CA GLN A 325 -25.89 -13.00 19.35
C GLN A 325 -26.62 -14.08 20.14
N VAL A 326 -27.09 -13.73 21.33
CA VAL A 326 -27.97 -14.59 22.10
C VAL A 326 -29.22 -14.71 21.25
N LEU A 327 -29.33 -15.82 20.52
CA LEU A 327 -30.56 -16.22 19.85
C LEU A 327 -31.69 -16.09 20.89
N PRO A 328 -32.80 -15.39 20.57
CA PRO A 328 -33.96 -15.39 21.46
C PRO A 328 -34.34 -16.84 21.73
N ASN A 329 -34.22 -17.27 22.99
CA ASN A 329 -34.61 -18.60 23.40
C ASN A 329 -36.03 -18.88 22.91
N ALA A 330 -36.19 -19.93 22.11
CA ALA A 330 -37.50 -20.45 21.75
C ALA A 330 -38.28 -20.73 23.05
N PRO A 331 -39.58 -20.38 23.12
CA PRO A 331 -40.36 -20.62 24.32
C PRO A 331 -40.45 -22.13 24.60
N PRO A 332 -40.48 -22.56 25.86
CA PRO A 332 -40.57 -23.97 26.21
C PRO A 332 -41.86 -24.55 25.65
N VAL A 333 -41.74 -25.53 24.74
CA VAL A 333 -42.87 -26.32 24.26
C VAL A 333 -43.36 -27.18 25.43
N GLY A 334 -44.47 -26.76 26.02
CA GLY A 334 -45.20 -27.53 27.02
C GLY A 334 -45.77 -28.82 26.43
N LEU A 335 -45.53 -29.91 27.15
CA LEU A 335 -46.07 -31.25 26.91
C LEU A 335 -47.60 -31.28 27.01
N SER A 336 -48.24 -31.75 25.95
CA SER A 336 -49.59 -32.36 25.96
C SER A 336 -49.72 -33.16 24.65
N ARG A 337 -50.12 -34.43 24.53
CA ARG A 337 -50.66 -35.50 25.39
C ARG A 337 -50.77 -36.74 24.44
N PRO A 338 -51.45 -37.84 24.79
CA PRO A 338 -51.03 -39.01 25.58
C PRO A 338 -50.66 -40.26 24.74
N THR A 339 -49.85 -41.11 25.35
CA THR A 339 -49.72 -42.56 25.10
C THR A 339 -51.01 -43.31 25.44
N PRO A 340 -51.38 -44.38 24.72
CA PRO A 340 -52.30 -45.39 25.23
C PRO A 340 -51.52 -46.51 25.96
N GLU A 341 -51.93 -46.82 27.19
CA GLU A 341 -51.42 -47.94 28.00
C GLU A 341 -51.86 -49.32 27.45
N PRO A 342 -51.08 -50.39 27.74
CA PRO A 342 -51.51 -51.77 27.54
C PRO A 342 -52.10 -52.39 28.82
N ASN A 343 -53.06 -53.30 28.68
CA ASN A 343 -53.54 -54.14 29.77
C ASN A 343 -53.56 -55.62 29.38
N ASN A 344 -52.74 -56.41 30.10
CA ASN A 344 -52.89 -57.80 30.55
C ASN A 344 -53.03 -58.90 29.45
N ILE A 345 -52.44 -60.11 29.50
CA ILE A 345 -52.33 -61.12 30.58
C ILE A 345 -51.22 -62.14 30.20
N ARG A 346 -50.40 -62.50 31.20
CA ARG A 346 -49.68 -63.76 31.52
C ARG A 346 -49.50 -64.87 30.43
N LYS A 347 -48.27 -65.38 30.28
CA LYS A 347 -47.76 -66.65 30.88
C LYS A 347 -46.39 -67.14 30.30
N LEU A 348 -45.49 -67.51 31.22
CA LEU A 348 -44.58 -68.69 31.27
C LEU A 348 -43.28 -68.79 30.39
N VAL A 349 -42.12 -68.46 31.05
CA VAL A 349 -40.83 -69.20 31.27
C VAL A 349 -40.00 -69.86 30.10
N PRO A 350 -38.70 -70.25 30.27
CA PRO A 350 -37.58 -69.58 29.57
C PRO A 350 -36.56 -70.52 28.87
N GLY A 351 -35.59 -69.92 28.15
CA GLY A 351 -34.33 -70.56 27.71
C GLY A 351 -34.02 -70.30 26.23
N LEU A 352 -32.82 -70.42 25.67
CA LEU A 352 -31.42 -70.40 26.10
C LEU A 352 -30.64 -70.46 24.77
N LEU A 353 -29.52 -69.70 24.63
CA LEU A 353 -28.40 -69.89 23.67
C LEU A 353 -28.66 -69.95 22.14
N THR A 354 -27.88 -69.21 21.33
CA THR A 354 -26.84 -69.74 20.39
C THR A 354 -26.43 -68.71 19.30
N LYS A 355 -25.12 -68.70 18.97
CA LYS A 355 -24.46 -68.19 17.74
C LYS A 355 -24.64 -69.23 16.58
N PRO A 356 -23.99 -69.19 15.37
CA PRO A 356 -23.49 -68.13 14.45
C PRO A 356 -23.79 -68.39 12.90
N LYS A 357 -23.56 -67.37 12.02
CA LYS A 357 -23.06 -67.41 10.58
C LYS A 357 -23.83 -68.27 9.50
N PRO A 358 -23.48 -68.32 8.17
CA PRO A 358 -23.13 -67.32 7.13
C PRO A 358 -23.63 -67.62 5.64
N VAL A 359 -23.24 -66.77 4.65
CA VAL A 359 -23.02 -66.99 3.15
C VAL A 359 -24.18 -67.07 2.12
N SER A 360 -24.06 -66.30 1.02
CA SER A 360 -23.96 -66.72 -0.43
C SER A 360 -24.49 -65.64 -1.42
N HIS A 361 -23.65 -65.07 -2.31
CA HIS A 361 -23.31 -65.42 -3.74
C HIS A 361 -24.26 -64.76 -4.76
N MET A 362 -23.82 -63.99 -5.79
CA MET A 362 -23.10 -64.34 -7.04
C MET A 362 -22.90 -63.05 -7.92
N PRO A 363 -22.31 -63.06 -9.14
CA PRO A 363 -21.11 -63.76 -9.66
C PRO A 363 -20.12 -62.83 -10.43
N VAL A 364 -19.00 -63.41 -10.91
CA VAL A 364 -17.88 -62.81 -11.69
C VAL A 364 -17.67 -63.60 -12.99
N GLN A 365 -17.23 -62.96 -14.10
CA GLN A 365 -16.38 -63.51 -15.20
C GLN A 365 -15.93 -62.39 -16.22
N PRO A 366 -14.87 -62.56 -17.10
CA PRO A 366 -13.57 -61.83 -16.98
C PRO A 366 -12.96 -61.08 -18.21
N ILE A 367 -12.03 -60.10 -17.94
CA ILE A 367 -10.67 -59.69 -18.50
C ILE A 367 -10.46 -59.57 -20.06
N PRO A 368 -9.80 -58.52 -20.69
CA PRO A 368 -8.43 -58.02 -20.43
C PRO A 368 -8.06 -56.52 -20.66
N SER A 369 -7.00 -56.11 -19.94
CA SER A 369 -5.93 -55.11 -20.26
C SER A 369 -6.17 -54.01 -21.33
N ALA A 370 -6.19 -52.75 -20.88
CA ALA A 370 -5.58 -51.63 -21.62
C ALA A 370 -5.08 -50.54 -20.66
N TYR A 371 -3.84 -50.13 -20.89
CA TYR A 371 -3.10 -49.05 -20.26
C TYR A 371 -3.84 -47.71 -20.46
N ASN A 372 -4.05 -46.90 -19.40
CA ASN A 372 -4.50 -45.51 -19.53
C ASN A 372 -3.75 -44.59 -18.53
N PRO A 373 -2.88 -43.69 -19.00
CA PRO A 373 -2.18 -42.75 -18.16
C PRO A 373 -3.05 -41.50 -17.97
N ASN A 374 -3.99 -41.55 -17.03
CA ASN A 374 -4.61 -40.37 -16.42
C ASN A 374 -5.52 -40.79 -15.26
N SER A 375 -4.95 -40.94 -14.06
CA SER A 375 -5.71 -40.77 -12.83
C SER A 375 -4.77 -40.37 -11.68
N SER A 376 -4.64 -39.08 -11.41
CA SER A 376 -4.35 -38.61 -10.06
C SER A 376 -5.66 -38.08 -9.47
N ALA A 377 -6.20 -38.89 -8.57
CA ALA A 377 -7.30 -38.55 -7.72
C ALA A 377 -6.86 -37.47 -6.72
N TRP A 378 -7.47 -36.29 -6.79
CA TRP A 378 -7.74 -35.47 -5.60
C TRP A 378 -9.21 -35.07 -5.65
N SER A 379 -9.95 -35.68 -4.75
CA SER A 379 -11.39 -35.58 -4.57
C SER A 379 -11.78 -34.22 -3.98
N ARG A 380 -12.72 -33.54 -4.64
CA ARG A 380 -13.76 -32.63 -4.13
C ARG A 380 -13.47 -31.88 -2.82
N ILE A 381 -13.17 -30.60 -2.95
CA ILE A 381 -13.37 -29.59 -1.89
C ILE A 381 -14.87 -29.22 -1.89
N PRO A 382 -15.53 -29.08 -0.72
CA PRO A 382 -16.92 -28.65 -0.66
C PRO A 382 -17.05 -27.19 -1.12
N GLU A 383 -18.11 -26.95 -1.88
CA GLU A 383 -18.60 -25.65 -2.32
C GLU A 383 -18.98 -24.82 -1.09
N ASN A 384 -18.09 -23.91 -0.67
CA ASN A 384 -18.45 -22.75 0.12
C ASN A 384 -17.82 -21.52 -0.53
N SER A 385 -18.67 -20.56 -0.85
CA SER A 385 -18.39 -19.35 -1.61
C SER A 385 -17.26 -18.49 -1.03
N GLU A 386 -16.26 -18.24 -1.88
CA GLU A 386 -15.52 -16.99 -2.08
C GLU A 386 -15.24 -16.06 -0.88
N ILE A 387 -14.01 -16.13 -0.37
CA ILE A 387 -13.21 -14.92 -0.07
C ILE A 387 -11.78 -15.21 -0.54
N SER A 388 -11.41 -14.74 -1.73
CA SER A 388 -10.00 -14.64 -2.15
C SER A 388 -9.25 -13.75 -1.13
N PRO A 389 -7.99 -14.04 -0.74
CA PRO A 389 -7.28 -13.19 0.22
C PRO A 389 -7.07 -11.80 -0.41
N SER A 390 -7.83 -10.81 0.05
CA SER A 390 -7.91 -9.46 -0.51
C SER A 390 -6.70 -8.55 -0.16
N ALA A 391 -5.62 -9.10 0.40
CA ALA A 391 -4.49 -8.36 0.91
C ALA A 391 -3.31 -9.33 1.17
N PRO A 392 -2.10 -9.12 0.64
CA PRO A 392 -0.93 -9.90 1.06
C PRO A 392 -0.66 -9.67 2.56
N LEU A 393 -0.20 -10.71 3.24
CA LEU A 393 0.18 -10.62 4.66
C LEU A 393 1.54 -9.92 4.80
N LEU A 394 1.73 -9.17 5.89
CA LEU A 394 3.02 -8.57 6.22
C LEU A 394 4.03 -9.69 6.54
N PRO A 395 5.29 -9.64 6.05
CA PRO A 395 6.31 -10.65 6.34
C PRO A 395 6.55 -10.88 7.84
N GLU A 396 6.47 -9.81 8.64
CA GLU A 396 6.77 -9.83 10.08
C GLU A 396 5.56 -10.17 10.98
N MET A 397 4.45 -10.69 10.42
CA MET A 397 3.30 -11.09 11.23
C MET A 397 3.61 -12.19 12.26
N GLN A 398 4.67 -12.97 12.06
CA GLN A 398 5.10 -14.00 13.01
C GLN A 398 5.59 -13.43 14.34
N ASP A 399 6.16 -12.21 14.32
CA ASP A 399 6.62 -11.51 15.52
C ASP A 399 5.43 -10.92 16.31
N TYR A 400 4.30 -10.70 15.64
CA TYR A 400 3.12 -10.02 16.19
C TYR A 400 1.82 -10.80 15.93
N PRO A 401 1.48 -11.79 16.76
CA PRO A 401 0.29 -12.64 16.53
C PRO A 401 -1.05 -11.88 16.57
N ASN A 402 -1.07 -10.68 17.18
CA ASN A 402 -2.26 -9.84 17.31
C ASN A 402 -2.21 -8.59 16.41
N ILE A 403 -1.32 -8.54 15.41
CA ILE A 403 -1.27 -7.41 14.48
C ILE A 403 -2.61 -7.30 13.74
N PRO A 404 -3.23 -6.10 13.66
CA PRO A 404 -4.45 -5.92 12.90
C PRO A 404 -4.19 -6.22 11.41
N PRO A 405 -5.18 -6.77 10.68
CA PRO A 405 -5.02 -7.04 9.26
C PRO A 405 -4.83 -5.71 8.50
N PRO A 406 -3.78 -5.57 7.68
CA PRO A 406 -3.60 -4.37 6.88
C PRO A 406 -4.62 -4.32 5.73
N THR A 407 -4.96 -3.12 5.30
CA THR A 407 -5.61 -2.81 4.03
C THR A 407 -4.62 -2.13 3.09
N TYR A 408 -5.01 -1.93 1.83
CA TYR A 408 -4.15 -1.32 0.82
C TYR A 408 -4.91 -0.24 0.06
N SER A 409 -4.34 0.96 0.07
CA SER A 409 -4.95 2.14 -0.56
C SER A 409 -3.99 2.78 -1.54
N HIS A 410 -4.52 3.35 -2.61
CA HIS A 410 -3.73 4.12 -3.56
C HIS A 410 -3.07 5.31 -2.87
N CYS A 411 -1.86 5.65 -3.32
CA CYS A 411 -1.13 6.84 -2.90
C CYS A 411 -2.04 8.08 -2.84
N ALA A 412 -1.95 8.85 -1.76
CA ALA A 412 -2.73 10.07 -1.54
C ALA A 412 -2.55 11.14 -2.65
N PHE A 413 -1.45 11.07 -3.41
CA PHE A 413 -1.17 11.98 -4.52
C PHE A 413 -1.78 11.56 -5.87
N GLY A 414 -2.36 10.36 -5.97
CA GLY A 414 -2.94 9.85 -7.21
C GLY A 414 -1.93 9.63 -8.34
N LEU A 415 -2.42 9.70 -9.58
CA LEU A 415 -1.61 9.61 -10.80
C LEU A 415 -0.78 10.87 -10.97
N LYS A 416 0.53 10.69 -11.21
CA LYS A 416 1.42 11.75 -11.67
C LYS A 416 2.14 11.25 -12.91
N LYS A 417 2.00 12.00 -14.02
CA LYS A 417 2.75 11.76 -15.25
C LYS A 417 4.05 12.55 -15.18
N HIS A 418 5.16 11.92 -15.56
CA HIS A 418 6.39 12.59 -15.93
C HIS A 418 6.28 13.03 -17.38
N ASP A 419 6.32 14.34 -17.64
CA ASP A 419 6.16 14.91 -18.99
C ASP A 419 7.23 14.43 -20.00
N ASP A 420 8.37 13.92 -19.51
CA ASP A 420 9.51 13.49 -20.32
C ASP A 420 9.61 11.97 -20.56
N ASP A 421 8.74 11.16 -19.94
CA ASP A 421 8.79 9.69 -20.04
C ASP A 421 7.63 9.19 -20.91
N ALA A 422 7.89 8.90 -22.20
CA ALA A 422 6.89 8.33 -23.12
C ALA A 422 6.33 6.96 -22.65
N ASP A 423 7.05 6.28 -21.74
CA ASP A 423 6.68 5.02 -21.12
C ASP A 423 6.04 5.20 -19.72
N ASP A 424 5.52 6.39 -19.40
CA ASP A 424 4.93 6.61 -18.08
C ASP A 424 3.50 6.04 -18.00
N PHE A 425 3.40 4.85 -17.40
CA PHE A 425 2.16 4.12 -17.19
C PHE A 425 1.18 4.90 -16.28
N ASP A 426 -0.12 4.72 -16.52
CA ASP A 426 -1.18 5.12 -15.57
C ASP A 426 -1.17 4.19 -14.34
N TYR A 427 -0.09 4.21 -13.57
CA TYR A 427 0.15 3.39 -12.40
C TYR A 427 0.33 4.24 -11.13
N VAL A 428 -0.47 3.94 -10.11
CA VAL A 428 -0.37 4.56 -8.78
C VAL A 428 0.00 3.48 -7.77
N PRO A 429 1.17 3.57 -7.11
CA PRO A 429 1.54 2.67 -6.03
C PRO A 429 0.46 2.60 -4.96
N ARG A 430 0.25 1.41 -4.42
CA ARG A 430 -0.61 1.17 -3.25
C ARG A 430 0.25 0.93 -2.03
N TYR A 431 -0.16 1.51 -0.91
CA TYR A 431 0.55 1.40 0.36
C TYR A 431 -0.29 0.72 1.41
N VAL A 432 0.39 0.05 2.35
CA VAL A 432 -0.19 -0.48 3.59
C VAL A 432 -0.95 0.64 4.31
N SER A 433 -2.15 0.34 4.77
CA SER A 433 -3.00 1.20 5.58
C SER A 433 -3.77 0.37 6.60
N TYR A 434 -4.33 1.00 7.61
CA TYR A 434 -5.17 0.33 8.62
C TYR A 434 -6.51 1.04 8.78
N ASP A 435 -7.57 0.27 8.96
CA ASP A 435 -8.90 0.84 9.16
C ASP A 435 -9.17 1.06 10.65
N LEU A 436 -9.54 2.28 11.02
CA LEU A 436 -9.91 2.61 12.40
C LEU A 436 -11.32 2.09 12.70
N HIS A 437 -11.43 1.32 13.78
CA HIS A 437 -12.69 0.70 14.19
C HIS A 437 -13.81 1.73 14.47
N ASN A 438 -13.47 2.83 15.17
CA ASN A 438 -14.47 3.80 15.65
C ASN A 438 -15.12 4.66 14.55
N ARG A 439 -14.74 4.52 13.27
CA ARG A 439 -15.37 5.28 12.18
C ARG A 439 -16.67 4.63 11.68
N GLN A 440 -16.89 3.34 11.94
CA GLN A 440 -18.10 2.63 11.52
C GLN A 440 -19.32 2.91 12.40
N GLN A 441 -19.15 3.33 13.66
CA GLN A 441 -20.28 3.68 14.54
C GLN A 441 -20.80 5.10 14.31
N THR A 442 -19.95 6.07 13.96
CA THR A 442 -20.38 7.47 13.77
C THR A 442 -21.10 7.75 12.45
N ALA A 443 -21.04 6.84 11.47
CA ALA A 443 -21.78 6.99 10.21
C ALA A 443 -23.22 6.43 10.29
N ALA A 444 -23.57 5.67 11.34
CA ALA A 444 -24.90 5.09 11.52
C ALA A 444 -25.84 5.98 12.35
N ASP A 445 -25.33 7.00 13.05
CA ASP A 445 -26.11 7.86 13.93
C ASP A 445 -26.42 9.27 13.35
N ASN A 446 -26.13 9.49 12.07
CA ASN A 446 -26.44 10.74 11.37
C ASN A 446 -27.18 10.49 10.04
N ASN A 447 -28.24 9.68 10.06
CA ASN A 447 -29.25 9.67 9.00
C ASN A 447 -30.66 9.60 9.58
#